data_AF-A0A3D0ET41-F1
#
_entry.id   AF-A0A3D0ET41-F1
#
_cell.length_a   1.000
_cell.length_b   1.000
_cell.length_c   1.000
_cell.angle_alpha   90.00
_cell.angle_beta   90.00
_cell.angle_gamma   90.00
#
_symmetry.space_group_name_H-M   'P 1'
#
loop_
_entity.id
_entity.type
_entity.pdbx_description
1 polymer ?
#
loop_
_entity_poly.entity_id
_entity_poly.type
_entity_poly.pdbx_seq_one_letter_code
_entity_poly.pdbx_strand_id
1 'polypeptide(L)'
;MQIDLNFGHGNIPLTLEKAWKAEIIRKPLMPFESDPKLAIQEALNHPINSLPLSEKARSKGNACILICDITRPVPNHLLLPEIVSVLLKAGISKEKIEI
;
A
#
# COMPACT_ATOMS: atom_id res chain seq x y z
N MET A 1 -10.70 -15.88 -29.43
CA MET A 1 -10.51 -15.86 -27.95
C MET A 1 -10.96 -14.50 -27.46
N GLN A 2 -11.65 -14.38 -26.33
CA GLN A 2 -12.10 -13.08 -25.81
C GLN A 2 -11.22 -12.67 -24.61
N ILE A 3 -10.83 -11.39 -24.56
CA ILE A 3 -10.14 -10.78 -23.42
C ILE A 3 -10.85 -9.50 -23.01
N ASP A 4 -10.84 -9.17 -21.72
CA ASP A 4 -11.43 -7.94 -21.20
C ASP A 4 -10.35 -6.89 -20.95
N LEU A 5 -10.48 -5.73 -21.60
CA LEU A 5 -9.57 -4.60 -21.45
C LEU A 5 -10.13 -3.62 -20.42
N ASN A 6 -9.36 -3.26 -19.41
CA ASN A 6 -9.76 -2.22 -18.46
C ASN A 6 -9.93 -0.88 -19.19
N PHE A 7 -11.10 -0.26 -19.08
CA PHE A 7 -11.41 1.03 -19.70
C PHE A 7 -12.42 1.81 -18.86
N GLY A 8 -12.05 3.03 -18.43
CA GLY A 8 -12.88 3.84 -17.54
C GLY A 8 -13.16 3.10 -16.22
N HIS A 9 -14.44 2.94 -15.89
CA HIS A 9 -14.91 2.24 -14.69
C HIS A 9 -15.29 0.76 -14.93
N GLY A 10 -14.96 0.20 -16.09
CA GLY A 10 -15.30 -1.17 -16.43
C GLY A 10 -14.35 -1.77 -17.44
N ASN A 11 -14.91 -2.60 -18.32
CA ASN A 11 -14.14 -3.38 -19.28
C ASN A 11 -14.74 -3.29 -20.67
N ILE A 12 -13.88 -3.28 -21.68
CA ILE A 12 -14.25 -3.46 -23.08
C ILE A 12 -13.83 -4.87 -23.51
N PRO A 13 -14.76 -5.71 -23.99
CA PRO A 13 -14.41 -7.02 -24.52
C PRO A 13 -13.70 -6.88 -25.87
N LEU A 14 -12.60 -7.59 -26.04
CA LEU A 14 -11.85 -7.70 -27.29
C LEU A 14 -11.80 -9.17 -27.74
N THR A 15 -12.40 -9.46 -28.88
CA THR A 15 -12.33 -10.77 -29.52
C THR A 15 -11.15 -10.83 -30.46
N LEU A 16 -10.16 -11.67 -30.14
CA LEU A 16 -9.03 -11.96 -31.03
C LEU A 16 -9.46 -12.94 -32.11
N GLU A 17 -9.22 -12.56 -33.37
CA GLU A 17 -9.41 -13.43 -34.52
C GLU A 17 -8.36 -14.53 -34.56
N LYS A 18 -8.75 -15.70 -35.09
CA LYS A 18 -7.85 -16.86 -35.20
C LYS A 18 -6.62 -16.59 -36.09
N ALA A 19 -6.74 -15.69 -37.05
CA ALA A 19 -5.65 -15.32 -37.97
C ALA A 19 -4.56 -14.47 -37.28
N TRP A 20 -4.85 -13.87 -36.13
CA TRP A 20 -3.90 -13.01 -35.43
C TRP A 20 -2.90 -13.86 -34.63
N LYS A 21 -1.61 -13.60 -34.83
CA LYS A 21 -0.55 -14.16 -33.99
C LYS A 21 -0.35 -13.27 -32.77
N ALA A 22 -1.23 -13.42 -31.78
CA ALA A 22 -1.21 -12.61 -30.55
C ALA A 22 -0.62 -13.39 -29.37
N GLU A 23 0.26 -12.73 -28.61
CA GLU A 23 0.72 -13.20 -27.30
C GLU A 23 0.07 -12.35 -26.21
N ILE A 24 -0.50 -12.98 -25.19
CA ILE A 24 -1.11 -12.27 -24.06
C ILE A 24 -0.15 -12.26 -22.88
N ILE A 25 0.35 -11.07 -22.56
CA ILE A 25 1.17 -10.82 -21.38
C ILE A 25 0.25 -10.35 -20.25
N ARG A 26 0.30 -11.02 -19.09
CA ARG A 26 -0.45 -10.63 -17.88
C ARG A 26 0.49 -10.43 -16.71
N LYS A 27 0.06 -9.62 -15.74
CA LYS A 27 0.75 -9.57 -14.45
C LYS A 27 0.68 -10.95 -13.78
N PRO A 28 1.75 -11.36 -13.07
CA PRO A 28 1.66 -12.52 -12.21
C PRO A 28 0.58 -12.30 -11.15
N LEU A 29 0.02 -13.39 -10.63
CA LEU A 29 -0.85 -13.33 -9.47
C LEU A 29 -0.06 -12.74 -8.31
N MET A 30 -0.57 -11.66 -7.74
CA MET A 30 -0.04 -11.08 -6.51
C MET A 30 -0.80 -11.73 -5.35
N PRO A 31 -0.13 -12.44 -4.44
CA PRO A 31 -0.79 -12.99 -3.28
C PRO A 31 -1.38 -11.86 -2.42
N PHE A 32 -2.56 -12.11 -1.88
CA PHE A 32 -3.19 -11.21 -0.92
C PHE A 32 -2.79 -11.63 0.49
N GLU A 33 -2.49 -10.64 1.33
CA GLU A 33 -2.36 -10.87 2.77
C GLU A 33 -3.75 -11.13 3.38
N SER A 34 -3.89 -12.23 4.11
CA SER A 34 -5.16 -12.59 4.76
C SER A 34 -5.49 -11.67 5.92
N ASP A 35 -4.47 -11.10 6.57
CA ASP A 35 -4.61 -10.08 7.61
C ASP A 35 -3.69 -8.89 7.29
N PRO A 36 -4.18 -7.91 6.50
CA PRO A 36 -3.40 -6.74 6.13
C PRO A 36 -2.92 -5.94 7.34
N LYS A 37 -3.70 -5.92 8.43
CA LYS A 37 -3.35 -5.17 9.64
C LYS A 37 -2.12 -5.78 10.30
N LEU A 38 -2.14 -7.10 10.52
CA LEU A 38 -1.00 -7.82 11.07
C LEU A 38 0.25 -7.66 10.19
N ALA A 39 0.10 -7.79 8.87
CA ALA A 39 1.21 -7.62 7.93
C ALA A 39 1.87 -6.24 8.04
N ILE A 40 1.08 -5.18 8.21
CA ILE A 40 1.60 -3.81 8.40
C ILE A 40 2.32 -3.69 9.75
N GLN A 41 1.74 -4.23 10.82
CA GLN A 41 2.36 -4.19 12.16
C GLN A 41 3.71 -4.91 12.17
N GLU A 42 3.79 -6.09 11.54
CA GLU A 42 5.03 -6.84 11.41
C GLU A 42 6.08 -6.07 10.60
N ALA A 43 5.69 -5.44 9.49
CA ALA A 43 6.61 -4.62 8.70
C ALA A 43 7.17 -3.41 9.48
N LEU A 44 6.37 -2.81 10.37
CA LEU A 44 6.80 -1.68 11.22
C LEU A 44 7.72 -2.12 12.37
N ASN A 45 7.53 -3.34 12.89
CA ASN A 45 8.32 -3.93 13.97
C ASN A 45 9.63 -4.57 13.49
N HIS A 46 9.64 -5.11 12.27
CA HIS A 46 10.77 -5.83 11.68
C HIS A 46 11.21 -5.18 10.36
N PRO A 47 11.69 -3.92 10.39
CA PRO A 47 12.08 -3.22 9.17
C PRO A 47 13.37 -3.79 8.58
N ILE A 48 13.52 -3.62 7.26
CA ILE A 48 14.73 -4.00 6.54
C ILE A 48 15.78 -2.90 6.70
N ASN A 49 16.95 -3.25 7.25
CA ASN A 49 18.12 -2.35 7.37
C ASN A 49 17.84 -1.01 8.07
N SER A 50 16.93 -0.98 9.03
CA SER A 50 16.60 0.20 9.84
C SER A 50 16.23 -0.24 11.27
N LEU A 51 16.15 0.71 12.20
CA LEU A 51 15.48 0.50 13.47
C LEU A 51 13.95 0.53 13.29
N PRO A 52 13.19 -0.21 14.15
CA PRO A 52 11.73 -0.14 14.20
C PRO A 52 11.23 1.30 14.34
N LEU A 53 10.04 1.59 13.79
CA LEU A 53 9.48 2.95 13.84
C LEU A 53 9.31 3.43 15.29
N SER A 54 8.91 2.53 16.19
CA SER A 54 8.75 2.81 17.62
C SER A 54 10.05 3.30 18.28
N GLU A 55 11.19 2.74 17.90
CA GLU A 55 12.51 3.15 18.39
C GLU A 55 12.95 4.48 17.80
N LYS A 56 12.74 4.67 16.49
CA LYS A 56 13.06 5.94 15.82
C LYS A 56 12.26 7.12 16.39
N ALA A 57 11.03 6.86 16.85
CA ALA A 57 10.10 7.87 17.34
C ALA A 57 10.27 8.21 18.84
N ARG A 58 10.82 7.31 19.66
CA ARG A 58 10.84 7.41 21.15
C ARG A 58 11.38 8.72 21.74
N SER A 59 12.24 9.43 21.01
CA SER A 59 12.84 10.70 21.46
C SER A 59 12.57 11.86 20.50
N LYS A 60 11.52 11.76 19.69
CA LYS A 60 11.14 12.79 18.71
C LYS A 60 9.99 13.63 19.26
N GLY A 61 10.04 14.92 18.96
CA GLY A 61 9.02 15.87 19.39
C GLY A 61 7.82 15.96 18.44
N ASN A 62 7.99 15.59 17.17
CA ASN A 62 6.98 15.65 16.11
C ASN A 62 7.28 14.60 15.02
N ALA A 63 6.33 14.41 14.10
CA ALA A 63 6.48 13.56 12.93
C ALA A 63 5.71 14.13 11.73
N CYS A 64 6.27 13.97 10.54
CA CYS A 64 5.58 14.23 9.27
C CYS A 64 5.53 12.92 8.47
N ILE A 65 4.36 12.55 7.98
CA ILE A 65 4.09 11.32 7.24
C ILE A 65 3.81 11.66 5.78
N LEU A 66 4.83 11.58 4.94
CA LEU A 66 4.67 11.80 3.50
C LEU A 66 3.85 10.65 2.88
N ILE A 67 2.72 10.99 2.25
CA ILE A 67 1.87 10.03 1.54
C ILE A 67 1.80 10.29 0.03
N CYS A 68 1.40 9.27 -0.72
CA CYS A 68 1.00 9.44 -2.11
C CYS A 68 -0.34 10.17 -2.22
N ASP A 69 -0.52 10.91 -3.32
CA ASP A 69 -1.78 11.54 -3.67
C ASP A 69 -2.86 10.52 -4.11
N ILE A 70 -4.06 11.03 -4.44
CA ILE A 70 -5.21 10.22 -4.84
C ILE A 70 -5.01 9.48 -6.17
N THR A 71 -4.00 9.84 -6.97
CA THR A 71 -3.74 9.19 -8.26
C THR A 71 -3.05 7.84 -8.09
N ARG A 72 -2.62 7.49 -6.88
CA ARG A 72 -1.98 6.20 -6.55
C ARG A 72 -2.95 5.30 -5.79
N PRO A 73 -3.04 4.01 -6.14
CA PRO A 73 -3.91 3.05 -5.46
C PRO A 73 -3.27 2.53 -4.15
N VAL A 74 -2.70 3.42 -3.34
CA VAL A 74 -2.10 3.06 -2.06
C VAL A 74 -3.22 2.93 -1.01
N PRO A 75 -3.30 1.83 -0.25
CA PRO A 75 -4.33 1.64 0.76
C PRO A 75 -4.03 2.44 2.04
N ASN A 76 -4.02 3.78 1.94
CA ASN A 76 -3.71 4.68 3.05
C ASN A 76 -4.63 4.48 4.27
N HIS A 77 -5.88 4.08 4.04
CA HIS A 77 -6.84 3.76 5.09
C HIS A 77 -6.42 2.55 5.96
N LEU A 78 -5.56 1.67 5.45
CA LEU A 78 -4.97 0.56 6.21
C LEU A 78 -3.64 0.96 6.85
N LEU A 79 -2.80 1.68 6.11
CA LEU A 79 -1.43 2.02 6.54
C LEU A 79 -1.39 3.09 7.64
N LEU A 80 -2.11 4.21 7.45
CA LEU A 80 -2.01 5.37 8.32
C LEU A 80 -2.42 5.10 9.77
N PRO A 81 -3.52 4.37 10.06
CA PRO A 81 -3.89 4.07 11.44
C PRO A 81 -2.79 3.34 12.22
N GLU A 82 -2.11 2.38 11.59
CA GLU A 82 -1.05 1.59 12.24
C GLU A 82 0.22 2.43 12.45
N ILE A 83 0.62 3.23 11.46
CA ILE A 83 1.76 4.16 11.58
C ILE A 83 1.51 5.18 12.69
N VAL A 84 0.35 5.83 12.69
CA VAL A 84 -0.03 6.83 13.71
C VAL A 84 -0.11 6.18 15.09
N SER A 85 -0.64 4.96 15.20
CA SER A 85 -0.67 4.21 16.48
C SER A 85 0.72 4.05 17.07
N VAL A 86 1.72 3.71 16.25
CA VAL A 86 3.11 3.56 16.69
C VAL A 86 3.69 4.90 17.17
N LEU A 87 3.46 5.99 16.42
CA LEU A 87 3.96 7.32 16.79
C LEU A 87 3.35 7.85 18.10
N LEU A 88 2.03 7.66 18.28
CA LEU A 88 1.33 8.00 19.52
C LEU A 88 1.87 7.20 20.71
N LYS A 89 2.06 5.88 20.55
CA LYS A 89 2.64 5.01 21.60
C LYS A 89 4.09 5.37 21.92
N ALA A 90 4.83 5.93 20.96
CA ALA A 90 6.19 6.42 21.17
C ALA A 90 6.24 7.79 21.89
N GLY A 91 5.09 8.42 22.16
CA GLY A 91 4.98 9.65 22.94
C GLY A 91 4.79 10.93 22.13
N ILE A 92 4.63 10.85 20.80
CA ILE A 92 4.33 12.02 19.96
C ILE A 92 2.84 12.31 20.08
N SER A 93 2.47 13.52 20.51
CA SER A 93 1.05 13.90 20.62
C SER A 93 0.43 14.07 19.22
N LYS A 94 -0.89 13.85 19.13
CA LYS A 94 -1.62 13.87 17.86
C LYS A 94 -1.45 15.19 17.11
N GLU A 95 -1.39 16.30 17.82
CA GLU A 95 -1.26 17.67 17.28
C GLU A 95 0.12 17.92 16.66
N LYS A 96 1.09 17.04 16.92
CA LYS A 96 2.46 17.10 16.39
C LYS A 96 2.73 16.03 15.33
N ILE A 97 1.69 15.39 14.82
CA ILE A 97 1.75 14.47 13.69
C ILE A 97 1.04 15.12 12.50
N GLU A 98 1.80 15.40 11.45
CA GLU A 98 1.31 15.95 10.19
C GLU A 98 1.39 14.89 9.09
N ILE A 99 0.48 14.96 8.12
CA ILE A 99 0.41 14.08 6.95
C ILE A 99 0.51 14.95 5.70
#